data_AF-A0A956C6F1-F1
#
_entry.id   AF-A0A956C6F1-F1
#
_cell.length_a   1.000
_cell.length_b   1.000
_cell.length_c   1.000
_cell.angle_alpha   90.00
_cell.angle_beta   90.00
_cell.angle_gamma   90.00
#
_symmetry.space_group_name_H-M   'P 1'
#
loop_
_entity.id
_entity.type
_entity.pdbx_description
1 polymer ?
#
loop_
_entity_poly.entity_id
_entity_poly.type
_entity_poly.pdbx_seq_one_letter_code
_entity_poly.pdbx_strand_id
1 'polypeptide(L)'
;MTALIIRSELKFWFDDETRWYADKARVTALVDAFLDAPLGRRIRHAGVFGKERPVKDAAAIRKAIVTGKATSYAMLDAKAQHEATTFITLDLEPDAFSASMLLQGKALASVAATLFVDLETIARKLATRTRDLGGLGLGFAHPMSDSGFAYPRPRPPVTHRRYEVSSVLDFVDKRFHESEHERARPEDATRLATTATPKRVARTDRDGLLSMRWIDGCDDERALAVASGHHEMWIASALACDPDEEWNEHGDQLVEPHSRSRRAPFTFFDPEEKVGYKAIVVDAKGKPDPEIWKEMTAALASRGKSVEAIRLVAPVRKSAIAIADRARKAGFDAVVYPDDDDQLWNPTPEGWWIEDEA
;
A
#
# COMPACT_ATOMS: atom_id res chain seq x y z
N MET A 1 14.35 5.62 -13.80
CA MET A 1 13.52 4.48 -13.36
C MET A 1 13.65 4.44 -11.85
N THR A 2 12.55 4.59 -11.13
CA THR A 2 12.54 4.44 -9.67
C THR A 2 12.88 2.98 -9.35
N ALA A 3 13.66 2.75 -8.29
CA ALA A 3 14.02 1.38 -7.93
C ALA A 3 12.80 0.70 -7.29
N LEU A 4 12.43 -0.47 -7.82
CA LEU A 4 11.48 -1.36 -7.17
C LEU A 4 12.07 -1.85 -5.84
N ILE A 5 11.28 -1.73 -4.78
CA ILE A 5 11.59 -2.22 -3.44
C ILE A 5 10.45 -3.16 -3.04
N ILE A 6 10.76 -4.30 -2.43
CA ILE A 6 9.77 -5.12 -1.71
C ILE A 6 9.97 -4.89 -0.22
N ARG A 7 8.92 -4.43 0.45
CA ARG A 7 8.85 -4.35 1.91
C ARG A 7 8.06 -5.54 2.44
N SER A 8 8.52 -6.14 3.53
CA SER A 8 7.75 -7.13 4.29
C SER A 8 7.81 -6.81 5.77
N GLU A 9 6.72 -7.07 6.49
CA GLU A 9 6.61 -6.89 7.92
C GLU A 9 5.94 -8.11 8.53
N LEU A 10 6.49 -8.63 9.63
CA LEU A 10 5.93 -9.71 10.44
C LEU A 10 5.98 -9.28 11.89
N LYS A 11 4.81 -9.02 12.49
CA LYS A 11 4.68 -8.57 13.88
C LYS A 11 3.93 -9.59 14.73
N PHE A 12 4.66 -10.17 15.66
CA PHE A 12 4.17 -11.10 16.65
C PHE A 12 3.90 -10.37 17.97
N TRP A 13 2.77 -10.69 18.59
CA TRP A 13 2.42 -10.20 19.91
C TRP A 13 2.44 -11.35 20.91
N PHE A 14 2.81 -11.05 22.14
CA PHE A 14 2.90 -11.99 23.24
C PHE A 14 2.09 -11.48 24.42
N ASP A 15 1.58 -12.41 25.22
CA ASP A 15 0.99 -12.06 26.51
C ASP A 15 2.07 -11.42 27.42
N ASP A 16 1.65 -10.54 28.34
CA ASP A 16 2.48 -9.67 29.20
C ASP A 16 3.82 -10.27 29.67
N GLU A 17 4.87 -9.42 29.67
CA GLU A 17 6.20 -9.61 30.27
C GLU A 17 6.78 -11.04 30.28
N THR A 18 6.56 -11.84 29.23
CA THR A 18 7.16 -13.18 29.10
C THR A 18 8.70 -13.14 29.11
N ARG A 19 9.30 -11.94 28.99
CA ARG A 19 10.74 -11.68 28.86
C ARG A 19 11.37 -12.63 27.84
N TRP A 20 10.60 -12.96 26.80
CA TRP A 20 10.98 -13.92 25.75
C TRP A 20 12.31 -13.53 25.08
N TYR A 21 12.60 -12.23 25.01
CA TYR A 21 13.85 -11.67 24.49
C TYR A 21 15.08 -12.03 25.34
N ALA A 22 14.91 -12.46 26.59
CA ALA A 22 15.98 -12.96 27.46
C ALA A 22 16.29 -14.45 27.20
N ASP A 23 15.36 -15.21 26.60
CA ASP A 23 15.59 -16.59 26.17
C ASP A 23 16.46 -16.60 24.90
N LYS A 24 17.77 -16.77 25.12
CA LYS A 24 18.75 -16.79 24.04
C LYS A 24 18.52 -17.89 23.01
N ALA A 25 18.01 -19.05 23.42
CA ALA A 25 17.75 -20.16 22.51
C ALA A 25 16.61 -19.81 21.56
N ARG A 26 15.55 -19.19 22.10
CA ARG A 26 14.43 -18.67 21.31
C ARG A 26 14.84 -17.55 20.38
N VAL A 27 15.53 -16.52 20.88
CA VAL A 27 16.00 -15.42 20.02
C VAL A 27 16.94 -15.95 18.92
N THR A 28 17.80 -16.92 19.23
CA THR A 28 18.63 -17.59 18.21
C THR A 28 17.77 -18.24 17.13
N ALA A 29 16.72 -18.98 17.52
CA ALA A 29 15.83 -19.63 16.56
C ALA A 29 15.05 -18.64 15.68
N LEU A 30 14.69 -17.45 16.21
CA LEU A 30 14.06 -16.39 15.42
C LEU A 30 15.04 -15.78 14.41
N VAL A 31 16.28 -15.51 14.84
CA VAL A 31 17.35 -15.03 13.94
C VAL A 31 17.65 -16.07 12.85
N ASP A 32 17.68 -17.35 13.21
CA ASP A 32 17.93 -18.45 12.27
C ASP A 32 16.86 -18.60 11.20
N ALA A 33 15.61 -18.20 11.47
CA ALA A 33 14.57 -18.18 10.45
C ALA A 33 15.02 -17.35 9.22
N PHE A 34 15.68 -16.21 9.45
CA PHE A 34 16.22 -15.35 8.39
C PHE A 34 17.57 -15.84 7.87
N LEU A 35 18.47 -16.29 8.75
CA LEU A 35 19.83 -16.71 8.34
C LEU A 35 19.83 -17.99 7.49
N ASP A 36 18.86 -18.87 7.70
CA ASP A 36 18.69 -20.09 6.90
C ASP A 36 18.12 -19.80 5.51
N ALA A 37 17.43 -18.68 5.33
CA ALA A 37 16.86 -18.29 4.05
C ALA A 37 17.98 -17.81 3.10
N PRO A 38 17.79 -17.87 1.76
CA PRO A 38 18.77 -17.35 0.79
C PRO A 38 19.23 -15.91 1.08
N LEU A 39 18.33 -15.10 1.63
CA LEU A 39 18.54 -13.72 2.06
C LEU A 39 19.62 -13.58 3.14
N GLY A 40 19.64 -14.50 4.12
CA GLY A 40 20.61 -14.50 5.22
C GLY A 40 22.07 -14.59 4.76
N ARG A 41 22.32 -15.24 3.61
CA ARG A 41 23.67 -15.40 3.04
C ARG A 41 24.29 -14.09 2.55
N ARG A 42 23.46 -13.07 2.35
CA ARG A 42 23.87 -11.74 1.85
C ARG A 42 24.35 -10.82 2.96
N ILE A 43 23.99 -11.11 4.21
CA ILE A 43 24.32 -10.24 5.34
C ILE A 43 25.84 -10.16 5.53
N ARG A 44 26.32 -8.94 5.70
CA ARG A 44 27.73 -8.57 5.91
C ARG A 44 27.93 -7.69 7.13
N HIS A 45 26.87 -7.04 7.60
CA HIS A 45 26.88 -6.22 8.80
C HIS A 45 25.68 -6.60 9.69
N ALA A 46 25.90 -6.66 11.00
CA ALA A 46 24.82 -6.87 11.97
C ALA A 46 25.15 -6.22 13.32
N GLY A 47 24.12 -5.92 14.10
CA GLY A 47 24.26 -5.38 15.45
C GLY A 47 23.02 -4.62 15.91
N VAL A 48 23.17 -3.83 16.99
CA VAL A 48 22.13 -2.87 17.41
C VAL A 48 21.91 -1.87 16.28
N PHE A 49 20.65 -1.52 16.03
CA PHE A 49 20.26 -0.58 14.98
C PHE A 49 21.07 0.73 15.07
N GLY A 50 21.65 1.16 13.94
CA GLY A 50 22.52 2.33 13.82
C GLY A 50 23.95 2.14 14.37
N LYS A 51 24.29 0.94 14.85
CA LYS A 51 25.61 0.56 15.37
C LYS A 51 26.08 -0.80 14.83
N GLU A 52 25.63 -1.14 13.62
CA GLU A 52 25.93 -2.39 12.93
C GLU A 52 27.44 -2.50 12.65
N ARG A 53 28.00 -3.70 12.79
CA ARG A 53 29.43 -3.97 12.57
C ARG A 53 29.63 -5.05 11.53
N PRO A 54 30.77 -5.07 10.81
CA PRO A 54 31.11 -6.17 9.92
C PRO A 54 31.06 -7.51 10.65
N VAL A 55 30.44 -8.50 10.01
CA VAL A 55 30.32 -9.88 10.49
C VAL A 55 30.91 -10.83 9.46
N LYS A 56 31.52 -11.93 9.94
CA LYS A 56 32.19 -12.89 9.06
C LYS A 56 31.28 -14.03 8.59
N ASP A 57 30.32 -14.40 9.43
CA ASP A 57 29.46 -15.57 9.23
C ASP A 57 28.16 -15.45 10.05
N ALA A 58 27.28 -16.45 9.89
CA ALA A 58 26.01 -16.55 10.62
C ALA A 58 26.20 -16.62 12.15
N ALA A 59 27.27 -17.23 12.64
CA ALA A 59 27.53 -17.32 14.08
C ALA A 59 27.87 -15.95 14.67
N ALA A 60 28.61 -15.11 13.94
CA ALA A 60 28.88 -13.73 14.31
C ALA A 60 27.60 -12.88 14.32
N ILE A 61 26.68 -13.11 13.37
CA ILE A 61 25.36 -12.42 13.37
C ILE A 61 24.55 -12.80 14.60
N ARG A 62 24.40 -14.10 14.90
CA ARG A 62 23.72 -14.57 16.11
C ARG A 62 24.30 -13.93 17.36
N LYS A 63 25.63 -13.94 17.51
CA LYS A 63 26.31 -13.34 18.66
C LYS A 63 26.05 -11.83 18.78
N ALA A 64 25.89 -11.12 17.66
CA ALA A 64 25.62 -9.68 17.66
C ALA A 64 24.19 -9.34 18.11
N ILE A 65 23.22 -10.24 17.87
CA ILE A 65 21.79 -10.00 18.12
C ILE A 65 21.33 -10.65 19.43
N VAL A 66 21.79 -11.86 19.73
CA VAL A 66 21.36 -12.66 20.89
C VAL A 66 22.07 -12.19 22.16
N THR A 67 21.73 -10.99 22.61
CA THR A 67 22.34 -10.36 23.80
C THR A 67 21.50 -10.51 25.06
N GLY A 68 20.21 -10.85 24.93
CA GLY A 68 19.25 -10.90 26.03
C GLY A 68 18.64 -9.55 26.40
N LYS A 69 18.75 -8.55 25.51
CA LYS A 69 18.21 -7.20 25.71
C LYS A 69 17.11 -6.89 24.70
N ALA A 70 16.01 -6.34 25.20
CA ALA A 70 14.98 -5.70 24.40
C ALA A 70 15.53 -4.41 23.76
N THR A 71 15.60 -4.38 22.44
CA THR A 71 16.09 -3.27 21.60
C THR A 71 15.91 -3.66 20.14
N SER A 72 16.09 -2.68 19.25
CA SER A 72 16.17 -2.89 17.80
C SER A 72 17.56 -3.36 17.36
N TYR A 73 17.58 -4.35 16.47
CA TYR A 73 18.77 -4.84 15.78
C TYR A 73 18.57 -4.75 14.27
N ALA A 74 19.68 -4.75 13.54
CA ALA A 74 19.68 -4.70 12.09
C ALA A 74 20.66 -5.72 11.50
N MET A 75 20.33 -6.20 10.31
CA MET A 75 21.15 -7.03 9.44
C MET A 75 21.16 -6.39 8.04
N LEU A 76 22.35 -6.13 7.51
CA LEU A 76 22.58 -5.39 6.27
C LEU A 76 23.57 -6.13 5.36
N ASP A 77 23.41 -6.00 4.05
CA ASP A 77 24.42 -6.43 3.07
C ASP A 77 25.48 -5.34 2.74
N ALA A 78 25.27 -4.10 3.21
CA ALA A 78 26.18 -2.97 3.07
C ALA A 78 26.55 -2.33 4.42
N LYS A 79 27.54 -1.42 4.40
CA LYS A 79 28.04 -0.75 5.61
C LYS A 79 27.06 0.29 6.13
N ALA A 80 26.48 1.09 5.24
CA ALA A 80 25.50 2.12 5.59
C ALA A 80 24.09 1.70 5.18
N GLN A 81 23.08 2.10 5.95
CA GLN A 81 21.68 1.71 5.70
C GLN A 81 21.18 2.18 4.32
N HIS A 82 21.52 3.39 3.90
CA HIS A 82 21.12 3.94 2.59
C HIS A 82 21.83 3.28 1.40
N GLU A 83 22.89 2.50 1.64
CA GLU A 83 23.60 1.74 0.60
C GLU A 83 23.11 0.29 0.52
N ALA A 84 22.33 -0.17 1.50
CA ALA A 84 21.93 -1.56 1.61
C ALA A 84 20.87 -1.92 0.57
N THR A 85 21.10 -3.06 -0.09
CA THR A 85 20.10 -3.67 -0.99
C THR A 85 19.28 -4.76 -0.29
N THR A 86 19.76 -5.22 0.87
CA THR A 86 19.07 -6.09 1.81
C THR A 86 19.16 -5.45 3.18
N PHE A 87 18.02 -5.08 3.76
CA PHE A 87 17.95 -4.52 5.10
C PHE A 87 16.86 -5.23 5.89
N ILE A 88 17.24 -5.88 6.98
CA ILE A 88 16.31 -6.54 7.90
C ILE A 88 16.46 -5.88 9.27
N THR A 89 15.36 -5.40 9.85
CA THR A 89 15.30 -4.97 11.25
C THR A 89 14.57 -6.01 12.08
N LEU A 90 15.07 -6.25 13.28
CA LEU A 90 14.47 -7.11 14.29
C LEU A 90 14.27 -6.28 15.55
N ASP A 91 13.01 -5.97 15.86
CA ASP A 91 12.62 -5.21 17.05
C ASP A 91 12.17 -6.18 18.12
N LEU A 92 12.94 -6.25 19.21
CA LEU A 92 12.69 -7.12 20.35
C LEU A 92 12.12 -6.25 21.46
N GLU A 93 10.80 -6.27 21.61
CA GLU A 93 10.07 -5.55 22.64
C GLU A 93 9.60 -6.54 23.73
N PRO A 94 9.26 -6.08 24.95
CA PRO A 94 8.81 -6.98 26.01
C PRO A 94 7.57 -7.81 25.65
N ASP A 95 6.65 -7.22 24.89
CA ASP A 95 5.33 -7.72 24.51
C ASP A 95 5.20 -8.02 23.00
N ALA A 96 6.23 -7.71 22.21
CA ALA A 96 6.18 -7.91 20.77
C ALA A 96 7.54 -8.27 20.16
N PHE A 97 7.48 -9.00 19.06
CA PHE A 97 8.60 -9.18 18.15
C PHE A 97 8.18 -8.69 16.76
N SER A 98 8.89 -7.69 16.24
CA SER A 98 8.67 -7.22 14.87
C SER A 98 9.89 -7.54 14.02
N ALA A 99 9.66 -8.08 12.83
CA ALA A 99 10.67 -8.22 11.80
C ALA A 99 10.23 -7.47 10.55
N SER A 100 11.01 -6.49 10.13
CA SER A 100 10.78 -5.77 8.87
C SER A 100 11.94 -6.02 7.93
N MET A 101 11.63 -6.12 6.64
CA MET A 101 12.60 -6.35 5.59
C MET A 101 12.36 -5.42 4.42
N LEU A 102 13.44 -4.85 3.90
CA LEU A 102 13.50 -4.09 2.65
C LEU A 102 14.50 -4.75 1.71
N LEU A 103 14.03 -5.03 0.48
CA LEU A 103 14.82 -5.65 -0.58
C LEU A 103 14.72 -4.83 -1.85
N GLN A 104 15.86 -4.55 -2.47
CA GLN A 104 15.90 -3.75 -3.70
C GLN A 104 17.08 -4.13 -4.60
N GLY A 105 17.09 -3.59 -5.82
CA GLY A 105 18.20 -3.67 -6.76
C GLY A 105 18.69 -5.11 -7.01
N LYS A 106 20.02 -5.31 -6.96
CA LYS A 106 20.64 -6.62 -7.25
C LYS A 106 20.26 -7.70 -6.25
N ALA A 107 19.97 -7.35 -4.99
CA ALA A 107 19.53 -8.32 -4.00
C ALA A 107 18.13 -8.84 -4.36
N LEU A 108 17.18 -7.95 -4.62
CA LEU A 108 15.83 -8.31 -5.05
C LEU A 108 15.85 -9.17 -6.32
N ALA A 109 16.55 -8.71 -7.37
CA ALA A 109 16.62 -9.42 -8.66
C ALA A 109 17.11 -10.87 -8.52
N SER A 110 18.01 -11.14 -7.57
CA SER A 110 18.59 -12.46 -7.38
C SER A 110 17.69 -13.48 -6.68
N VAL A 111 16.63 -13.02 -6.01
CA VAL A 111 15.65 -13.85 -5.29
C VAL A 111 14.25 -13.67 -5.86
N ALA A 112 14.12 -12.97 -6.99
CA ALA A 112 12.82 -12.48 -7.46
C ALA A 112 11.79 -13.60 -7.66
N ALA A 113 12.24 -14.77 -8.12
CA ALA A 113 11.41 -15.94 -8.36
C ALA A 113 11.05 -16.75 -7.09
N THR A 114 11.78 -16.58 -5.98
CA THR A 114 11.59 -17.37 -4.75
C THR A 114 11.22 -16.55 -3.53
N LEU A 115 11.31 -15.22 -3.60
CA LEU A 115 11.18 -14.32 -2.46
C LEU A 115 9.94 -14.61 -1.61
N PHE A 116 8.76 -14.72 -2.24
CA PHE A 116 7.52 -14.92 -1.49
C PHE A 116 7.44 -16.31 -0.85
N VAL A 117 8.01 -17.34 -1.47
CA VAL A 117 8.12 -18.69 -0.87
C VAL A 117 9.11 -18.70 0.32
N ASP A 118 10.21 -17.95 0.19
CA ASP A 118 11.18 -17.76 1.27
C ASP A 118 10.54 -17.02 2.46
N LEU A 119 9.77 -15.97 2.18
CA LEU A 119 8.99 -15.23 3.18
C LEU A 119 7.94 -16.10 3.89
N GLU A 120 7.18 -16.91 3.15
CA GLU A 120 6.25 -17.87 3.74
C GLU A 120 6.96 -18.86 4.67
N THR A 121 8.17 -19.29 4.29
CA THR A 121 8.97 -20.20 5.11
C THR A 121 9.49 -19.52 6.37
N ILE A 122 9.94 -18.26 6.27
CA ILE A 122 10.34 -17.44 7.41
C ILE A 122 9.16 -17.26 8.36
N ALA A 123 8.02 -16.76 7.87
CA ALA A 123 6.83 -16.51 8.68
C ALA A 123 6.36 -17.77 9.41
N ARG A 124 6.33 -18.92 8.71
CA ARG A 124 6.00 -20.21 9.33
C ARG A 124 6.97 -20.60 10.42
N LYS A 125 8.29 -20.50 10.18
CA LYS A 125 9.30 -20.79 11.21
C LYS A 125 9.09 -19.90 12.43
N LEU A 126 8.89 -18.59 12.24
CA LEU A 126 8.66 -17.64 13.32
C LEU A 126 7.38 -17.97 14.12
N ALA A 127 6.26 -18.24 13.42
CA ALA A 127 5.01 -18.64 14.05
C ALA A 127 5.14 -19.94 14.86
N THR A 128 5.83 -20.95 14.34
CA THR A 128 6.10 -22.19 15.09
C THR A 128 6.93 -21.92 16.35
N ARG A 129 7.92 -21.02 16.30
CA ARG A 129 8.83 -20.72 17.43
C ARG A 129 8.24 -19.80 18.49
N THR A 130 7.12 -19.15 18.18
CA THR A 130 6.42 -18.21 19.07
C THR A 130 5.09 -18.75 19.58
N ARG A 131 4.68 -19.93 19.12
CA ARG A 131 3.34 -20.50 19.31
C ARG A 131 2.89 -20.68 20.76
N ASP A 132 3.85 -20.85 21.66
CA ASP A 132 3.62 -21.03 23.10
C ASP A 132 3.63 -19.71 23.89
N LEU A 133 3.93 -18.58 23.24
CA LEU A 133 3.99 -17.25 23.86
C LEU A 133 2.92 -16.28 23.32
N GLY A 134 2.47 -16.52 22.09
CA GLY A 134 1.53 -15.64 21.39
C GLY A 134 1.46 -16.01 19.91
N GLY A 135 1.34 -15.01 19.04
CA GLY A 135 1.23 -15.27 17.60
C GLY A 135 1.27 -14.03 16.71
N LEU A 136 1.12 -14.25 15.41
CA LEU A 136 1.26 -13.20 14.40
C LEU A 136 0.00 -12.33 14.35
N GLY A 137 0.11 -11.06 14.73
CA GLY A 137 -1.01 -10.11 14.63
C GLY A 137 -1.04 -9.31 13.34
N LEU A 138 0.09 -9.20 12.64
CA LEU A 138 0.21 -8.51 11.36
C LEU A 138 1.32 -9.17 10.54
N GLY A 139 1.05 -9.53 9.29
CA GLY A 139 2.08 -10.04 8.40
C GLY A 139 1.74 -9.80 6.94
N PHE A 140 2.64 -9.13 6.21
CA PHE A 140 2.47 -8.88 4.79
C PHE A 140 3.79 -8.67 4.05
N ALA A 141 3.73 -8.63 2.72
CA ALA A 141 4.73 -8.02 1.86
C ALA A 141 4.06 -7.23 0.73
N HIS A 142 4.56 -6.03 0.44
CA HIS A 142 4.06 -5.14 -0.60
C HIS A 142 5.20 -4.51 -1.41
N PRO A 143 4.96 -4.18 -2.69
CA PRO A 143 5.88 -3.38 -3.49
C PRO A 143 5.83 -1.90 -3.09
N MET A 144 6.99 -1.25 -3.08
CA MET A 144 7.13 0.18 -2.85
C MET A 144 8.17 0.78 -3.80
N SER A 145 8.22 2.10 -3.87
CA SER A 145 9.25 2.85 -4.59
C SER A 145 9.50 4.19 -3.88
N ASP A 146 10.65 4.81 -4.12
CA ASP A 146 10.99 6.11 -3.51
C ASP A 146 9.99 7.23 -3.85
N SER A 147 9.28 7.10 -4.97
CA SER A 147 8.28 8.05 -5.47
C SER A 147 6.84 7.56 -5.30
N GLY A 148 6.61 6.49 -4.52
CA GLY A 148 5.35 5.76 -4.48
C GLY A 148 5.26 4.71 -5.58
N PHE A 149 4.69 3.54 -5.24
CA PHE A 149 4.48 2.46 -6.21
C PHE A 149 3.11 2.63 -6.85
N ALA A 150 3.08 2.87 -8.17
CA ALA A 150 1.83 3.03 -8.90
C ALA A 150 1.27 1.66 -9.29
N TYR A 151 -0.03 1.45 -9.05
CA TYR A 151 -0.74 0.22 -9.40
C TYR A 151 -2.20 0.51 -9.73
N PRO A 152 -2.90 -0.38 -10.45
CA PRO A 152 -4.31 -0.18 -10.76
C PRO A 152 -5.15 -0.31 -9.49
N ARG A 153 -5.89 0.73 -9.09
CA ARG A 153 -6.69 0.72 -7.85
C ARG A 153 -8.18 0.46 -8.13
N PRO A 154 -8.95 -0.11 -7.19
CA PRO A 154 -10.41 -0.10 -7.25
C PRO A 154 -10.96 1.33 -7.20
N ARG A 155 -12.26 1.46 -7.44
CA ARG A 155 -12.95 2.75 -7.44
C ARG A 155 -14.19 2.70 -6.53
N PRO A 156 -14.21 3.45 -5.40
CA PRO A 156 -13.14 4.30 -4.88
C PRO A 156 -11.88 3.49 -4.50
N PRO A 157 -10.69 4.11 -4.56
CA PRO A 157 -9.54 3.62 -3.83
C PRO A 157 -9.83 3.61 -2.33
N VAL A 158 -9.26 2.65 -1.61
CA VAL A 158 -9.56 2.45 -0.19
C VAL A 158 -8.30 2.47 0.67
N THR A 159 -8.50 2.72 1.96
CA THR A 159 -7.48 2.55 2.99
C THR A 159 -8.00 1.63 4.08
N HIS A 160 -7.09 1.03 4.84
CA HIS A 160 -7.44 0.28 6.03
C HIS A 160 -6.45 0.60 7.13
N ARG A 161 -6.95 0.92 8.33
CA ARG A 161 -6.13 1.34 9.49
C ARG A 161 -5.07 0.33 9.96
N ARG A 162 -5.08 -0.91 9.47
CA ARG A 162 -4.33 -2.03 10.07
C ARG A 162 -3.72 -2.97 9.04
N TYR A 163 -4.49 -3.31 8.02
CA TYR A 163 -4.02 -4.18 6.95
C TYR A 163 -3.47 -3.32 5.82
N GLU A 164 -2.35 -3.77 5.26
CA GLU A 164 -1.77 -3.16 4.08
C GLU A 164 -2.63 -3.53 2.87
N VAL A 165 -3.25 -2.55 2.23
CA VAL A 165 -4.20 -2.78 1.12
C VAL A 165 -3.49 -3.05 -0.22
N SER A 166 -2.19 -2.78 -0.31
CA SER A 166 -1.39 -3.02 -1.53
C SER A 166 -0.54 -4.30 -1.47
N SER A 167 -0.84 -5.20 -0.53
CA SER A 167 -0.08 -6.44 -0.32
C SER A 167 -0.10 -7.37 -1.53
N VAL A 168 1.01 -8.08 -1.72
CA VAL A 168 1.15 -9.18 -2.70
C VAL A 168 1.39 -10.53 -2.02
N LEU A 169 1.57 -10.52 -0.70
CA LEU A 169 1.63 -11.67 0.17
C LEU A 169 1.07 -11.26 1.54
N ASP A 170 0.09 -12.00 2.05
CA ASP A 170 -0.51 -11.79 3.37
C ASP A 170 -0.33 -13.02 4.26
N PHE A 171 -0.29 -12.77 5.56
CA PHE A 171 -0.28 -13.80 6.59
C PHE A 171 -1.34 -13.53 7.65
N VAL A 172 -2.16 -14.54 7.92
CA VAL A 172 -3.19 -14.51 8.97
C VAL A 172 -3.00 -15.70 9.90
N ASP A 173 -2.60 -15.45 11.15
CA ASP A 173 -2.53 -16.49 12.17
C ASP A 173 -3.90 -16.63 12.86
N LYS A 174 -4.71 -17.56 12.35
CA LYS A 174 -6.08 -17.77 12.80
C LYS A 174 -6.15 -18.02 14.30
N ARG A 175 -5.25 -18.86 14.83
CA ARG A 175 -5.25 -19.20 16.26
C ARG A 175 -4.94 -17.98 17.12
N PHE A 176 -4.01 -17.12 16.70
CA PHE A 176 -3.74 -15.88 17.42
C PHE A 176 -4.98 -14.98 17.44
N HIS A 177 -5.61 -14.80 16.29
CA HIS A 177 -6.79 -13.94 16.20
C HIS A 177 -8.05 -14.53 16.85
N GLU A 178 -8.12 -15.85 17.05
CA GLU A 178 -9.15 -16.56 17.82
C GLU A 178 -8.87 -16.59 19.34
N SER A 179 -7.70 -16.09 19.78
CA SER A 179 -7.35 -16.02 21.20
C SER A 179 -7.97 -14.81 21.91
N GLU A 180 -7.84 -14.77 23.24
CA GLU A 180 -8.30 -13.65 24.07
C GLU A 180 -7.31 -12.46 24.12
N HIS A 181 -6.22 -12.51 23.35
CA HIS A 181 -5.21 -11.44 23.33
C HIS A 181 -5.81 -10.09 22.89
N GLU A 182 -5.47 -8.97 23.53
CA GLU A 182 -6.10 -7.66 23.25
C GLU A 182 -5.89 -7.14 21.80
N ARG A 183 -4.84 -7.63 21.14
CA ARG A 183 -4.51 -7.37 19.73
C ARG A 183 -5.14 -8.36 18.74
N ALA A 184 -5.78 -9.43 19.22
CA ALA A 184 -6.48 -10.41 18.40
C ALA A 184 -7.69 -9.78 17.70
N ARG A 185 -8.01 -10.25 16.49
CA ARG A 185 -9.06 -9.69 15.62
C ARG A 185 -9.85 -10.85 14.99
N PRO A 186 -10.67 -11.55 15.78
CA PRO A 186 -11.31 -12.78 15.34
C PRO A 186 -12.21 -12.53 14.13
N GLU A 187 -12.93 -11.40 14.10
CA GLU A 187 -13.83 -11.06 12.99
C GLU A 187 -13.07 -10.82 11.68
N ASP A 188 -12.04 -9.98 11.69
CA ASP A 188 -11.21 -9.69 10.51
C ASP A 188 -10.52 -10.96 10.01
N ALA A 189 -9.90 -11.73 10.92
CA ALA A 189 -9.23 -12.98 10.57
C ALA A 189 -10.21 -14.01 10.00
N THR A 190 -11.43 -14.11 10.56
CA THR A 190 -12.48 -15.00 10.02
C THR A 190 -12.90 -14.57 8.63
N ARG A 191 -13.11 -13.26 8.39
CA ARG A 191 -13.47 -12.73 7.07
C ARG A 191 -12.38 -13.01 6.05
N LEU A 192 -11.13 -12.63 6.33
CA LEU A 192 -9.98 -12.95 5.46
C LEU A 192 -9.85 -14.47 5.23
N ALA A 193 -10.13 -15.27 6.26
CA ALA A 193 -10.11 -16.72 6.19
C ALA A 193 -11.32 -17.37 5.50
N THR A 194 -12.37 -16.64 5.14
CA THR A 194 -13.59 -17.25 4.55
C THR A 194 -14.01 -16.60 3.24
N THR A 195 -13.62 -15.34 3.00
CA THR A 195 -13.84 -14.68 1.72
C THR A 195 -13.15 -15.46 0.60
N ALA A 196 -13.89 -15.69 -0.48
CA ALA A 196 -13.37 -16.37 -1.66
C ALA A 196 -12.26 -15.51 -2.29
N THR A 197 -11.13 -16.13 -2.60
CA THR A 197 -10.04 -15.48 -3.33
C THR A 197 -10.18 -15.73 -4.83
N PRO A 198 -9.70 -14.83 -5.70
CA PRO A 198 -9.58 -15.11 -7.14
C PRO A 198 -8.78 -16.40 -7.41
N LYS A 199 -9.06 -17.08 -8.53
CA LYS A 199 -8.48 -18.40 -8.86
C LYS A 199 -6.94 -18.42 -8.90
N ARG A 200 -6.31 -17.29 -9.22
CA ARG A 200 -4.84 -17.17 -9.31
C ARG A 200 -4.13 -17.00 -7.96
N VAL A 201 -4.86 -16.75 -6.88
CA VAL A 201 -4.26 -16.54 -5.56
C VAL A 201 -3.91 -17.89 -4.97
N ALA A 202 -2.62 -18.10 -4.69
CA ALA A 202 -2.17 -19.29 -3.99
C ALA A 202 -2.48 -19.13 -2.50
N ARG A 203 -3.41 -19.94 -2.02
CA ARG A 203 -3.88 -19.90 -0.64
C ARG A 203 -3.46 -21.16 0.10
N THR A 204 -2.65 -21.00 1.14
CA THR A 204 -2.09 -22.13 1.89
C THR A 204 -2.38 -21.97 3.38
N ASP A 205 -3.01 -22.95 4.00
CA ASP A 205 -3.18 -23.02 5.46
C ASP A 205 -2.28 -24.13 6.01
N ARG A 206 -1.34 -23.78 6.88
CA ARG A 206 -0.48 -24.74 7.59
C ARG A 206 -0.39 -24.38 9.05
N ASP A 207 -0.77 -25.33 9.90
CA ASP A 207 -0.69 -25.20 11.36
C ASP A 207 -1.44 -23.98 11.92
N GLY A 208 -2.47 -23.50 11.21
CA GLY A 208 -3.28 -22.33 11.57
C GLY A 208 -2.70 -20.98 11.11
N LEU A 209 -1.57 -20.98 10.39
CA LEU A 209 -1.07 -19.83 9.67
C LEU A 209 -1.54 -19.91 8.20
N LEU A 210 -2.45 -19.02 7.84
CA LEU A 210 -2.91 -18.83 6.48
C LEU A 210 -1.96 -17.88 5.74
N SER A 211 -1.40 -18.31 4.60
CA SER A 211 -0.77 -17.41 3.62
C SER A 211 -1.64 -17.24 2.40
N MET A 212 -1.68 -16.02 1.88
CA MET A 212 -2.33 -15.67 0.62
C MET A 212 -1.31 -14.97 -0.28
N ARG A 213 -0.89 -15.65 -1.34
CA ARG A 213 0.13 -15.18 -2.26
C ARG A 213 -0.52 -14.82 -3.59
N TRP A 214 -0.49 -13.54 -3.93
CA TRP A 214 -1.19 -12.94 -5.06
C TRP A 214 -0.41 -13.04 -6.38
N ILE A 215 0.90 -13.26 -6.26
CA ILE A 215 1.83 -13.39 -7.38
C ILE A 215 2.96 -14.35 -7.01
N ASP A 216 3.48 -15.08 -8.00
CA ASP A 216 4.51 -16.09 -7.73
C ASP A 216 5.90 -15.49 -7.46
N GLY A 217 6.23 -14.39 -8.15
CA GLY A 217 7.53 -13.72 -8.11
C GLY A 217 7.41 -12.21 -8.28
N CYS A 218 8.56 -11.53 -8.25
CA CYS A 218 8.65 -10.07 -8.30
C CYS A 218 9.61 -9.56 -9.39
N ASP A 219 9.78 -10.35 -10.46
CA ASP A 219 10.59 -10.04 -11.64
C ASP A 219 9.84 -9.20 -12.69
N ASP A 220 8.51 -9.18 -12.64
CA ASP A 220 7.64 -8.34 -13.48
C ASP A 220 6.91 -7.28 -12.63
N GLU A 221 7.36 -6.02 -12.75
CA GLU A 221 6.81 -4.86 -12.05
C GLU A 221 5.33 -4.60 -12.40
N ARG A 222 4.94 -4.84 -13.66
CA ARG A 222 3.54 -4.67 -14.07
C ARG A 222 2.65 -5.75 -13.48
N ALA A 223 3.13 -6.99 -13.43
CA ALA A 223 2.41 -8.08 -12.79
C ALA A 223 2.25 -7.83 -11.27
N LEU A 224 3.30 -7.32 -10.61
CA LEU A 224 3.23 -6.90 -9.19
C LEU A 224 2.18 -5.82 -8.95
N ALA A 225 2.15 -4.79 -9.81
CA ALA A 225 1.16 -3.74 -9.74
C ALA A 225 -0.26 -4.30 -9.88
N VAL A 226 -0.52 -5.10 -10.91
CA VAL A 226 -1.83 -5.74 -11.12
C VAL A 226 -2.22 -6.63 -9.92
N ALA A 227 -1.28 -7.39 -9.36
CA ALA A 227 -1.52 -8.20 -8.16
C ALA A 227 -1.92 -7.35 -6.94
N SER A 228 -1.23 -6.21 -6.74
CA SER A 228 -1.54 -5.26 -5.66
C SER A 228 -2.96 -4.68 -5.82
N GLY A 229 -3.34 -4.33 -7.06
CA GLY A 229 -4.68 -3.83 -7.38
C GLY A 229 -5.80 -4.84 -7.11
N HIS A 230 -5.57 -6.10 -7.48
CA HIS A 230 -6.52 -7.17 -7.18
C HIS A 230 -6.60 -7.50 -5.69
N HIS A 231 -5.49 -7.36 -4.94
CA HIS A 231 -5.51 -7.47 -3.49
C HIS A 231 -6.33 -6.31 -2.88
N GLU A 232 -6.10 -5.05 -3.28
CA GLU A 232 -6.87 -3.90 -2.78
C GLU A 232 -8.38 -4.07 -3.03
N MET A 233 -8.74 -4.52 -4.24
CA MET A 233 -10.14 -4.80 -4.58
C MET A 233 -10.73 -5.94 -3.73
N TRP A 234 -9.97 -7.00 -3.49
CA TRP A 234 -10.43 -8.12 -2.66
C TRP A 234 -10.55 -7.73 -1.19
N ILE A 235 -9.57 -7.02 -0.62
CA ILE A 235 -9.62 -6.62 0.78
C ILE A 235 -10.79 -5.65 1.05
N ALA A 236 -11.10 -4.75 0.10
CA ALA A 236 -12.29 -3.90 0.14
C ALA A 236 -13.60 -4.70 0.16
N SER A 237 -13.63 -5.88 -0.46
CA SER A 237 -14.79 -6.79 -0.43
C SER A 237 -14.84 -7.65 0.84
N ALA A 238 -13.68 -7.92 1.45
CA ALA A 238 -13.54 -8.81 2.59
C ALA A 238 -13.72 -8.09 3.93
N LEU A 239 -13.23 -6.86 4.04
CA LEU A 239 -13.19 -6.06 5.26
C LEU A 239 -13.95 -4.73 5.08
N ALA A 240 -14.26 -4.07 6.20
CA ALA A 240 -14.74 -2.70 6.17
C ALA A 240 -13.54 -1.78 5.95
N CYS A 241 -13.39 -1.26 4.73
CA CYS A 241 -12.39 -0.26 4.38
C CYS A 241 -13.04 1.12 4.21
N ASP A 242 -12.29 2.16 4.51
CA ASP A 242 -12.70 3.55 4.29
C ASP A 242 -12.21 3.98 2.90
N PRO A 243 -12.95 4.84 2.16
CA PRO A 243 -12.40 5.52 1.00
C PRO A 243 -11.09 6.25 1.37
N ASP A 244 -10.17 6.31 0.42
CA ASP A 244 -8.97 7.16 0.55
C ASP A 244 -9.39 8.64 0.74
N GLU A 245 -8.59 9.45 1.44
CA GLU A 245 -8.98 10.78 1.97
C GLU A 245 -9.43 11.75 0.86
N GLU A 246 -8.89 11.59 -0.35
CA GLU A 246 -9.23 12.40 -1.53
C GLU A 246 -10.42 11.83 -2.34
N TRP A 247 -11.15 10.84 -1.82
CA TRP A 247 -12.16 10.10 -2.54
C TRP A 247 -13.45 9.96 -1.73
N ASN A 248 -14.60 10.08 -2.39
CA ASN A 248 -15.88 9.78 -1.78
C ASN A 248 -16.33 8.33 -2.04
N GLU A 249 -17.42 7.90 -1.40
CA GLU A 249 -18.00 6.56 -1.55
C GLU A 249 -18.39 6.20 -2.99
N HIS A 250 -18.59 7.20 -3.86
CA HIS A 250 -18.91 7.00 -5.27
C HIS A 250 -17.68 6.87 -6.16
N GLY A 251 -16.48 6.94 -5.59
CA GLY A 251 -15.23 6.95 -6.33
C GLY A 251 -15.01 8.22 -7.13
N ASP A 252 -15.57 9.34 -6.68
CA ASP A 252 -15.24 10.65 -7.25
C ASP A 252 -14.05 11.23 -6.48
N GLN A 253 -13.13 11.87 -7.20
CA GLN A 253 -11.93 12.45 -6.61
C GLN A 253 -12.21 13.89 -6.18
N LEU A 254 -11.78 14.26 -4.99
CA LEU A 254 -11.84 15.63 -4.50
C LEU A 254 -10.96 16.54 -5.36
N VAL A 255 -11.48 17.74 -5.64
CA VAL A 255 -10.78 18.80 -6.35
C VAL A 255 -10.78 20.03 -5.43
N GLU A 256 -9.62 20.33 -4.86
CA GLU A 256 -9.45 21.48 -3.97
C GLU A 256 -8.72 22.63 -4.69
N PRO A 257 -9.44 23.70 -5.12
CA PRO A 257 -8.78 24.93 -5.54
C PRO A 257 -8.00 25.53 -4.37
N HIS A 258 -6.74 25.89 -4.59
CA HIS A 258 -5.87 26.46 -3.56
C HIS A 258 -6.34 27.84 -3.12
N SER A 259 -6.79 28.64 -4.08
CA SER A 259 -7.49 29.90 -3.80
C SER A 259 -8.55 30.21 -4.86
N ARG A 260 -9.54 31.03 -4.47
CA ARG A 260 -10.63 31.43 -5.37
C ARG A 260 -10.56 32.93 -5.62
N SER A 261 -10.21 33.32 -6.84
CA SER A 261 -10.18 34.72 -7.29
C SER A 261 -11.21 34.98 -8.38
N ARG A 262 -11.64 36.24 -8.53
CA ARG A 262 -12.55 36.63 -9.61
C ARG A 262 -11.75 36.94 -10.87
N ARG A 263 -12.03 36.24 -11.97
CA ARG A 263 -11.41 36.50 -13.28
C ARG A 263 -12.36 36.09 -14.39
N ALA A 264 -12.81 37.06 -15.18
CA ALA A 264 -13.59 36.77 -16.38
C ALA A 264 -12.75 35.96 -17.39
N PRO A 265 -13.34 35.00 -18.12
CA PRO A 265 -14.78 34.67 -18.16
C PRO A 265 -15.21 33.62 -17.13
N PHE A 266 -14.32 33.20 -16.22
CA PHE A 266 -14.58 32.11 -15.28
C PHE A 266 -15.52 32.52 -14.15
N THR A 267 -16.23 31.54 -13.59
CA THR A 267 -17.00 31.71 -12.35
C THR A 267 -16.06 32.02 -11.19
N PHE A 268 -14.95 31.30 -11.11
CA PHE A 268 -13.78 31.68 -10.33
C PHE A 268 -12.50 31.14 -10.98
N PHE A 269 -11.36 31.66 -10.55
CA PHE A 269 -10.06 31.28 -11.06
C PHE A 269 -9.11 31.00 -9.90
N ASP A 270 -8.38 29.90 -10.00
CA ASP A 270 -7.30 29.55 -9.09
C ASP A 270 -5.99 30.15 -9.63
N PRO A 271 -5.46 31.24 -9.03
CA PRO A 271 -4.24 31.87 -9.48
C PRO A 271 -2.97 31.06 -9.23
N GLU A 272 -2.98 30.12 -8.28
CA GLU A 272 -1.79 29.32 -7.95
C GLU A 272 -1.58 28.25 -9.02
N GLU A 273 -2.62 27.46 -9.28
CA GLU A 273 -2.63 26.41 -10.32
C GLU A 273 -2.96 26.95 -11.73
N LYS A 274 -3.29 28.25 -11.83
CA LYS A 274 -3.76 28.92 -13.05
C LYS A 274 -4.92 28.20 -13.74
N VAL A 275 -5.87 27.68 -12.95
CA VAL A 275 -7.03 26.92 -13.45
C VAL A 275 -8.29 27.79 -13.43
N GLY A 276 -8.98 27.88 -14.57
CA GLY A 276 -10.27 28.54 -14.68
C GLY A 276 -11.43 27.57 -14.43
N TYR A 277 -12.36 27.94 -13.57
CA TYR A 277 -13.55 27.16 -13.25
C TYR A 277 -14.80 27.89 -13.75
N LYS A 278 -15.57 27.27 -14.64
CA LYS A 278 -16.79 27.86 -15.20
C LYS A 278 -18.01 26.99 -14.91
N ALA A 279 -19.00 27.56 -14.22
CA ALA A 279 -20.30 26.93 -14.07
C ALA A 279 -20.99 26.74 -15.42
N ILE A 280 -21.55 25.55 -15.64
CA ILE A 280 -22.27 25.21 -16.87
C ILE A 280 -23.56 24.48 -16.55
N VAL A 281 -24.66 24.93 -17.18
CA VAL A 281 -25.94 24.24 -17.08
C VAL A 281 -25.98 23.12 -18.11
N VAL A 282 -26.52 21.96 -17.71
CA VAL A 282 -26.69 20.80 -18.58
C VAL A 282 -28.16 20.43 -18.57
N ASP A 283 -28.76 20.26 -19.75
CA ASP A 283 -30.15 19.87 -19.89
C ASP A 283 -30.38 18.39 -19.50
N ALA A 284 -31.65 17.98 -19.41
CA ALA A 284 -32.01 16.59 -19.08
C ALA A 284 -31.50 15.55 -20.08
N LYS A 285 -31.06 15.96 -21.28
CA LYS A 285 -30.50 15.11 -22.33
C LYS A 285 -28.96 15.10 -22.30
N GLY A 286 -28.34 15.69 -21.28
CA GLY A 286 -26.88 15.78 -21.17
C GLY A 286 -26.26 16.79 -22.14
N LYS A 287 -27.01 17.78 -22.63
CA LYS A 287 -26.46 18.83 -23.48
C LYS A 287 -26.06 20.05 -22.66
N PRO A 288 -24.81 20.51 -22.77
CA PRO A 288 -24.38 21.74 -22.11
C PRO A 288 -25.03 22.97 -22.76
N ASP A 289 -25.19 24.03 -21.98
CA ASP A 289 -25.59 25.35 -22.47
C ASP A 289 -24.71 25.76 -23.67
N PRO A 290 -25.31 26.05 -24.85
CA PRO A 290 -24.55 26.26 -26.07
C PRO A 290 -23.71 27.54 -26.05
N GLU A 291 -24.17 28.60 -25.36
CA GLU A 291 -23.45 29.87 -25.30
C GLU A 291 -22.25 29.78 -24.36
N ILE A 292 -22.43 29.22 -23.16
CA ILE A 292 -21.32 28.97 -22.23
C ILE A 292 -20.32 27.99 -22.85
N TRP A 293 -20.80 26.94 -23.51
CA TRP A 293 -19.92 25.98 -24.18
C TRP A 293 -19.06 26.64 -25.26
N LYS A 294 -19.66 27.48 -26.10
CA LYS A 294 -18.96 28.24 -27.14
C LYS A 294 -17.96 29.22 -26.53
N GLU A 295 -18.35 29.97 -25.50
CA GLU A 295 -17.48 30.90 -24.77
C GLU A 295 -16.25 30.18 -24.21
N MET A 296 -16.45 29.04 -23.54
CA MET A 296 -15.36 28.28 -22.93
C MET A 296 -14.47 27.57 -23.95
N THR A 297 -15.04 27.09 -25.06
CA THR A 297 -14.24 26.52 -26.16
C THR A 297 -13.36 27.58 -26.80
N ALA A 298 -13.87 28.81 -26.97
CA ALA A 298 -13.08 29.94 -27.46
C ALA A 298 -11.99 30.32 -26.46
N ALA A 299 -12.32 30.41 -25.16
CA ALA A 299 -11.36 30.69 -24.09
C ALA A 299 -10.23 29.64 -24.03
N LEU A 300 -10.57 28.36 -24.23
CA LEU A 300 -9.62 27.25 -24.31
C LEU A 300 -8.67 27.40 -25.50
N ALA A 301 -9.20 27.73 -26.68
CA ALA A 301 -8.40 27.94 -27.90
C ALA A 301 -7.48 29.16 -27.81
N SER A 302 -7.91 30.22 -27.08
CA SER A 302 -7.12 31.43 -26.86
C SER A 302 -6.33 31.43 -25.56
N ARG A 303 -6.23 30.31 -24.84
CA ARG A 303 -5.59 30.27 -23.52
C ARG A 303 -4.11 30.62 -23.65
N GLY A 304 -3.70 31.73 -23.03
CA GLY A 304 -2.30 32.10 -22.91
C GLY A 304 -1.62 31.39 -21.75
N LYS A 305 -0.33 31.67 -21.52
CA LYS A 305 0.46 31.12 -20.40
C LYS A 305 -0.09 31.43 -18.99
N SER A 306 -1.11 32.29 -18.89
CA SER A 306 -1.75 32.68 -17.63
C SER A 306 -2.97 31.83 -17.26
N VAL A 307 -3.33 30.84 -18.09
CA VAL A 307 -4.38 29.85 -17.82
C VAL A 307 -3.86 28.50 -18.30
N GLU A 308 -3.55 27.59 -17.38
CA GLU A 308 -3.01 26.27 -17.69
C GLU A 308 -4.12 25.29 -18.05
N ALA A 309 -5.23 25.32 -17.31
CA ALA A 309 -6.38 24.44 -17.52
C ALA A 309 -7.72 25.18 -17.36
N ILE A 310 -8.77 24.60 -17.94
CA ILE A 310 -10.16 25.04 -17.75
C ILE A 310 -10.98 23.83 -17.33
N ARG A 311 -11.67 23.94 -16.20
CA ARG A 311 -12.61 22.96 -15.65
C ARG A 311 -14.03 23.50 -15.74
N LEU A 312 -14.97 22.63 -16.08
CA LEU A 312 -16.40 22.95 -16.08
C LEU A 312 -17.02 22.50 -14.76
N VAL A 313 -17.88 23.33 -14.16
CA VAL A 313 -18.60 23.01 -12.92
C VAL A 313 -20.06 22.76 -13.28
N ALA A 314 -20.46 21.50 -13.33
CA ALA A 314 -21.85 21.10 -13.51
C ALA A 314 -22.60 21.17 -12.16
N PRO A 315 -23.93 21.39 -12.15
CA PRO A 315 -24.66 21.60 -10.90
C PRO A 315 -24.81 20.35 -10.05
N VAL A 316 -24.71 19.14 -10.64
CA VAL A 316 -24.86 17.86 -9.95
C VAL A 316 -23.99 16.78 -10.60
N ARG A 317 -23.65 15.74 -9.84
CA ARG A 317 -22.85 14.58 -10.29
C ARG A 317 -23.29 14.01 -11.63
N LYS A 318 -24.59 13.75 -11.78
CA LYS A 318 -25.17 13.16 -13.01
C LYS A 318 -24.89 14.02 -14.24
N SER A 319 -24.96 15.34 -14.10
CA SER A 319 -24.69 16.28 -15.17
C SER A 319 -23.21 16.33 -15.50
N ALA A 320 -22.32 16.28 -14.49
CA ALA A 320 -20.88 16.22 -14.70
C ALA A 320 -20.50 14.97 -15.52
N ILE A 321 -21.00 13.79 -15.14
CA ILE A 321 -20.79 12.53 -15.86
C ILE A 321 -21.30 12.62 -17.30
N ALA A 322 -22.51 13.16 -17.50
CA ALA A 322 -23.15 13.19 -18.82
C ALA A 322 -22.36 13.98 -19.88
N ILE A 323 -21.59 15.01 -19.47
CA ILE A 323 -20.80 15.82 -20.39
C ILE A 323 -19.29 15.55 -20.34
N ALA A 324 -18.81 14.71 -19.41
CA ALA A 324 -17.39 14.47 -19.17
C ALA A 324 -16.63 14.08 -20.44
N ASP A 325 -17.09 13.05 -21.15
CA ASP A 325 -16.44 12.59 -22.39
C ASP A 325 -16.42 13.64 -23.49
N ARG A 326 -17.51 14.42 -23.60
CA ARG A 326 -17.61 15.52 -24.57
C ARG A 326 -16.63 16.64 -24.21
N ALA A 327 -16.52 16.96 -22.92
CA ALA A 327 -15.62 17.99 -22.41
C ALA A 327 -14.15 17.61 -22.59
N ARG A 328 -13.79 16.37 -22.23
CA ARG A 328 -12.44 15.82 -22.45
C ARG A 328 -12.04 15.88 -23.92
N LYS A 329 -12.92 15.45 -24.84
CA LYS A 329 -12.68 15.52 -26.30
C LYS A 329 -12.52 16.94 -26.81
N ALA A 330 -13.14 17.93 -26.16
CA ALA A 330 -12.98 19.34 -26.50
C ALA A 330 -11.70 19.97 -25.91
N GLY A 331 -10.99 19.26 -25.03
CA GLY A 331 -9.74 19.70 -24.40
C GLY A 331 -9.91 20.39 -23.04
N PHE A 332 -11.09 20.32 -22.43
CA PHE A 332 -11.27 20.70 -21.02
C PHE A 332 -10.57 19.68 -20.12
N ASP A 333 -10.07 20.17 -18.99
CA ASP A 333 -9.28 19.37 -18.04
C ASP A 333 -10.17 18.38 -17.28
N ALA A 334 -11.27 18.86 -16.71
CA ALA A 334 -12.24 18.02 -16.01
C ALA A 334 -13.63 18.67 -16.02
N VAL A 335 -14.64 17.86 -15.69
CA VAL A 335 -15.98 18.33 -15.33
C VAL A 335 -16.24 17.92 -13.90
N VAL A 336 -16.37 18.91 -13.01
CA VAL A 336 -16.58 18.71 -11.57
C VAL A 336 -18.00 19.09 -11.19
N TYR A 337 -18.42 18.72 -9.98
CA TYR A 337 -19.69 19.16 -9.39
C TYR A 337 -19.48 19.53 -7.91
N PRO A 338 -20.23 20.52 -7.38
CA PRO A 338 -20.22 20.81 -5.96
C PRO A 338 -21.09 19.81 -5.18
N ASP A 339 -20.68 19.47 -3.97
CA ASP A 339 -21.57 18.85 -2.98
C ASP A 339 -22.25 19.91 -2.10
N ASP A 340 -22.92 19.47 -1.03
CA ASP A 340 -23.65 20.33 -0.10
C ASP A 340 -22.72 21.21 0.77
N ASP A 341 -21.42 20.87 0.85
CA ASP A 341 -20.40 21.59 1.61
C ASP A 341 -19.50 22.47 0.69
N ASP A 342 -19.93 22.71 -0.55
CA ASP A 342 -19.20 23.47 -1.59
C ASP A 342 -17.83 22.86 -1.98
N GLN A 343 -17.59 21.58 -1.66
CA GLN A 343 -16.44 20.82 -2.15
C GLN A 343 -16.67 20.40 -3.60
N LEU A 344 -15.62 20.45 -4.43
CA LEU A 344 -15.74 20.07 -5.84
C LEU A 344 -15.26 18.63 -6.03
N TRP A 345 -16.09 17.82 -6.69
CA TRP A 345 -15.79 16.42 -6.94
C TRP A 345 -15.69 16.15 -8.44
N ASN A 346 -14.66 15.40 -8.85
CA ASN A 346 -14.47 14.91 -10.21
C ASN A 346 -14.98 13.46 -10.32
N PRO A 347 -16.11 13.21 -11.01
CA PRO A 347 -16.67 11.87 -11.15
C PRO A 347 -16.06 11.07 -12.31
N THR A 348 -15.07 11.60 -13.02
CA THR A 348 -14.31 10.87 -14.04
C THR A 348 -12.81 11.20 -13.93
N PRO A 349 -12.20 10.94 -12.77
CA PRO A 349 -10.78 11.19 -12.58
C PRO A 349 -9.97 10.27 -13.49
N GLU A 350 -8.87 10.81 -14.02
CA GLU A 350 -7.88 9.98 -14.70
C GLU A 350 -7.20 9.08 -13.67
N GLY A 351 -6.81 7.89 -14.09
CA GLY A 351 -6.12 6.96 -13.21
C GLY A 351 -5.90 5.62 -13.87
N TRP A 352 -5.01 4.85 -13.26
CA TRP A 352 -4.89 3.44 -13.56
C TRP A 352 -5.91 2.72 -12.69
N TRP A 353 -7.03 2.31 -13.29
CA TRP A 353 -8.10 1.64 -12.58
C TRP A 353 -7.98 0.13 -12.76
N ILE A 354 -8.21 -0.63 -11.70
CA ILE A 354 -8.41 -2.08 -11.83
C ILE A 354 -9.77 -2.31 -12.47
N GLU A 355 -9.80 -3.12 -13.52
CA GLU A 355 -11.04 -3.59 -14.11
C GLU A 355 -11.42 -4.91 -13.43
N ASP A 356 -12.71 -5.10 -13.16
CA ASP A 356 -13.22 -6.40 -12.75
C ASP A 356 -12.86 -7.44 -13.82
N GLU A 357 -12.26 -8.55 -13.41
CA GLU A 357 -12.11 -9.68 -14.32
C GLU A 357 -13.50 -10.23 -14.65
N ALA A 358 -13.97 -9.95 -15.87
CA ALA A 358 -15.26 -10.42 -16.39
C ALA A 358 -15.35 -11.96 -16.45
#